data_AF-A0A7T3BKV7-F1
#
_entry.id   AF-A0A7T3BKV7-F1
#
_cell.length_a   1.000
_cell.length_b   1.000
_cell.length_c   1.000
_cell.angle_alpha   90.00
_cell.angle_beta   90.00
_cell.angle_gamma   90.00
#
_symmetry.space_group_name_H-M   'P 1'
#
loop_
_entity.id
_entity.type
_entity.pdbx_description
1 polymer ?
#
loop_
_entity_poly.entity_id
_entity_poly.type
_entity_poly.pdbx_seq_one_letter_code
_entity_poly.pdbx_strand_id
1 'polypeptide(L)'
;MNRLAFLLDWRSLPSRFQAWLFGTGTRALEMVSGLGLLGYAAVFALSPDDIYSWRIYYKFHNLPEIWLVAVFGAVGLLQTALLMFRGFRANVASAYLLTLAGFIWFLVSVAFWGAYPPAHTGMVIPPLLAFLCALAGNNTLKFLFTKGKDEVA
;
A
#
# COMPACT_ATOMS: atom_id res chain seq x y z
N MET A 1 4.71 21.56 -19.61
CA MET A 1 4.27 20.74 -18.46
C MET A 1 3.33 19.65 -18.95
N ASN A 2 3.63 18.39 -18.64
CA ASN A 2 2.87 17.23 -19.12
C ASN A 2 1.56 17.11 -18.30
N ARG A 3 0.38 17.17 -18.95
CA ARG A 3 -0.93 17.23 -18.25
C ARG A 3 -1.20 16.02 -17.36
N LEU A 4 -0.66 14.85 -17.73
CA LEU A 4 -0.74 13.62 -16.94
C LEU A 4 0.03 13.71 -15.62
N ALA A 5 1.24 14.27 -15.64
CA ALA A 5 2.02 14.48 -14.42
C ALA A 5 1.32 15.45 -13.46
N PHE A 6 0.63 16.47 -14.00
CA PHE A 6 -0.12 17.42 -13.18
C PHE A 6 -1.33 16.77 -12.47
N LEU A 7 -2.01 15.84 -13.13
CA LEU A 7 -3.12 15.08 -12.55
C LEU A 7 -2.65 14.01 -11.55
N LEU A 8 -1.58 13.28 -11.88
CA LEU A 8 -1.00 12.23 -11.04
C LEU A 8 -0.30 12.80 -9.79
N ASP A 9 0.34 13.96 -9.91
CA ASP A 9 0.94 14.64 -8.75
C ASP A 9 -0.14 15.30 -7.86
N TRP A 10 -1.42 15.21 -8.22
CA TRP A 10 -2.55 15.84 -7.52
C TRP A 10 -2.36 17.34 -7.27
N ARG A 11 -1.47 17.97 -8.04
CA ARG A 11 -1.12 19.40 -7.96
C ARG A 11 -2.26 20.33 -8.37
N SER A 12 -3.27 19.79 -9.05
CA SER A 12 -4.53 20.49 -9.38
C SER A 12 -5.43 20.74 -8.17
N LEU A 13 -5.23 20.02 -7.06
CA LEU A 13 -6.10 20.11 -5.89
C LEU A 13 -5.77 21.37 -5.05
N PRO A 14 -6.74 21.95 -4.34
CA PRO A 14 -6.50 23.08 -3.44
C PRO A 14 -5.43 22.74 -2.39
N SER A 15 -4.56 23.70 -2.05
CA SER A 15 -3.41 23.49 -1.13
C SER A 15 -3.80 22.91 0.23
N ARG A 16 -4.96 23.33 0.78
CA ARG A 16 -5.51 22.78 2.03
C ARG A 16 -5.91 21.31 1.91
N PHE A 17 -6.47 20.93 0.75
CA PHE A 17 -6.86 19.55 0.49
C PHE A 17 -5.63 18.65 0.28
N GLN A 18 -4.61 19.15 -0.41
CA GLN A 18 -3.33 18.43 -0.54
C GLN A 18 -2.66 18.20 0.81
N ALA A 19 -2.62 19.23 1.68
CA ALA A 19 -2.06 19.09 3.02
C ALA A 19 -2.82 18.07 3.87
N TRP A 20 -4.16 18.02 3.75
CA TRP A 20 -4.97 17.01 4.42
C TRP A 20 -4.77 15.61 3.84
N LEU A 21 -4.75 15.49 2.50
CA LEU A 21 -4.62 14.22 1.78
C LEU A 21 -3.25 13.57 2.05
N PHE A 22 -2.17 14.35 2.01
CA PHE A 22 -0.81 13.86 2.27
C PHE A 22 -0.45 13.80 3.75
N GLY A 23 -1.33 14.28 4.64
CA GLY A 23 -1.20 14.15 6.08
C GLY A 23 -2.12 13.06 6.66
N THR A 24 -3.41 13.38 6.78
CA THR A 24 -4.41 12.49 7.39
C THR A 24 -4.84 11.38 6.44
N GLY A 25 -5.00 11.69 5.15
CA GLY A 25 -5.45 10.72 4.14
C GLY A 25 -4.46 9.55 3.95
N THR A 26 -3.16 9.87 3.85
CA THR A 26 -2.07 8.89 3.78
C THR A 26 -2.01 7.98 4.99
N ARG A 27 -2.30 8.49 6.20
CA ARG A 27 -2.39 7.67 7.41
C ARG A 27 -3.57 6.72 7.42
N ALA A 28 -4.74 7.17 6.95
CA ALA A 28 -5.88 6.28 6.80
C ALA A 28 -5.55 5.15 5.81
N LEU A 29 -4.87 5.48 4.71
CA LEU A 29 -4.43 4.49 3.73
C LEU A 29 -3.36 3.54 4.29
N GLU A 30 -2.40 4.04 5.07
CA GLU A 30 -1.39 3.23 5.76
C GLU A 30 -2.04 2.26 6.74
N MET A 31 -3.06 2.69 7.47
CA MET A 31 -3.85 1.83 8.36
C MET A 31 -4.61 0.76 7.59
N VAL A 32 -5.36 1.12 6.54
CA VAL A 32 -6.14 0.16 5.74
C VAL A 32 -5.23 -0.85 5.05
N SER A 33 -4.14 -0.38 4.44
CA SER A 33 -3.13 -1.24 3.82
C SER A 33 -2.47 -2.16 4.85
N GLY A 34 -2.05 -1.61 5.99
CA GLY A 34 -1.37 -2.36 7.04
C GLY A 34 -2.25 -3.47 7.60
N LEU A 35 -3.50 -3.15 7.97
CA LEU A 35 -4.47 -4.14 8.43
C LEU A 35 -4.82 -5.16 7.34
N GLY A 36 -4.92 -4.73 6.09
CA GLY A 36 -5.14 -5.63 4.96
C GLY A 36 -4.01 -6.66 4.83
N LEU A 37 -2.75 -6.21 4.82
CA LEU A 37 -1.59 -7.09 4.76
C LEU A 37 -1.50 -8.03 5.96
N LEU A 38 -1.78 -7.54 7.18
CA LEU A 38 -1.85 -8.39 8.37
C LEU A 38 -2.96 -9.44 8.25
N GLY A 39 -4.11 -9.09 7.69
CA GLY A 39 -5.20 -10.03 7.39
C GLY A 39 -4.75 -11.14 6.45
N TYR A 40 -4.06 -10.80 5.34
CA TYR A 40 -3.48 -11.80 4.44
C TYR A 40 -2.43 -12.67 5.15
N ALA A 41 -1.54 -12.08 5.95
CA ALA A 41 -0.54 -12.83 6.70
C ALA A 41 -1.18 -13.83 7.67
N ALA A 42 -2.23 -13.41 8.39
CA ALA A 42 -2.98 -14.28 9.30
C ALA A 42 -3.68 -15.42 8.56
N VAL A 43 -4.30 -15.12 7.41
CA VAL A 43 -4.98 -16.11 6.59
C VAL A 43 -4.01 -17.20 6.09
N PHE A 44 -2.83 -16.83 5.60
CA PHE A 44 -1.80 -17.80 5.20
C PHE A 44 -1.15 -18.54 6.37
N ALA A 45 -1.07 -17.92 7.56
CA ALA A 45 -0.49 -18.56 8.74
C ALA A 45 -1.43 -19.56 9.42
N LEU A 46 -2.75 -19.30 9.42
CA LEU A 46 -3.73 -20.09 10.16
C LEU A 46 -4.37 -21.21 9.34
N SER A 47 -4.27 -21.17 8.01
CA SER A 47 -4.87 -22.18 7.12
C SER A 47 -3.94 -22.53 5.95
N PRO A 48 -2.74 -23.07 6.22
CA PRO A 48 -1.73 -23.31 5.19
C PRO A 48 -2.19 -24.34 4.13
N ASP A 49 -2.87 -25.41 4.54
CA ASP A 49 -3.23 -26.51 3.62
C ASP A 49 -4.58 -26.31 2.94
N ASP A 50 -5.57 -25.77 3.66
CA ASP A 50 -6.95 -25.67 3.18
C ASP A 50 -7.16 -24.49 2.22
N ILE A 51 -6.35 -23.44 2.32
CA ILE A 51 -6.58 -22.20 1.58
C ILE A 51 -6.41 -22.38 0.07
N TYR A 52 -5.50 -23.26 -0.35
CA TYR A 52 -5.23 -23.52 -1.76
C TYR A 52 -6.30 -24.37 -2.45
N SER A 53 -7.16 -25.04 -1.67
CA SER A 53 -8.35 -25.70 -2.23
C SER A 53 -9.29 -24.68 -2.89
N TRP A 54 -9.20 -23.40 -2.51
CA TRP A 54 -9.97 -22.33 -3.12
C TRP A 54 -9.26 -21.81 -4.37
N ARG A 55 -9.97 -21.83 -5.52
CA ARG A 55 -9.43 -21.42 -6.83
C ARG A 55 -8.79 -20.03 -6.83
N ILE A 56 -9.24 -19.12 -5.98
CA ILE A 56 -8.74 -17.75 -5.88
C ILE A 56 -7.32 -17.65 -5.27
N TYR A 57 -6.90 -18.65 -4.47
CA TYR A 57 -5.59 -18.67 -3.81
C TYR A 57 -4.58 -19.62 -4.46
N TYR A 58 -5.01 -20.44 -5.44
CA TYR A 58 -4.14 -21.40 -6.14
C TYR A 58 -2.81 -20.81 -6.64
N LYS A 59 -2.79 -19.56 -7.10
CA LYS A 59 -1.56 -18.91 -7.61
C LYS A 59 -0.50 -18.65 -6.54
N PHE A 60 -0.88 -18.64 -5.27
CA PHE A 60 0.04 -18.47 -4.16
C PHE A 60 0.75 -19.77 -3.77
N HIS A 61 0.26 -20.94 -4.22
CA HIS A 61 0.85 -22.26 -3.90
C HIS A 61 2.29 -22.43 -4.45
N ASN A 62 2.66 -21.66 -5.48
CA ASN A 62 4.02 -21.71 -6.03
C ASN A 62 5.04 -20.88 -5.22
N LEU A 63 4.59 -20.18 -4.18
CA LEU A 63 5.41 -19.35 -3.31
C LEU A 63 5.47 -20.02 -1.92
N PRO A 64 6.64 -20.09 -1.26
CA PRO A 64 6.69 -20.68 0.07
C PRO A 64 5.90 -19.83 1.08
N GLU A 65 5.01 -20.43 1.86
CA GLU A 65 4.08 -19.70 2.75
C GLU A 65 4.81 -18.82 3.74
N ILE A 66 5.94 -19.32 4.25
CA ILE A 66 6.76 -18.59 5.22
C ILE A 66 7.17 -17.21 4.70
N TRP A 67 7.45 -17.08 3.40
CA TRP A 67 7.79 -15.80 2.79
C TRP A 67 6.56 -14.90 2.61
N LEU A 68 5.40 -15.46 2.28
CA LEU A 68 4.15 -14.70 2.20
C LEU A 68 3.77 -14.14 3.56
N VAL A 69 3.78 -14.97 4.60
CA VAL A 69 3.50 -14.57 5.98
C VAL A 69 4.52 -13.56 6.47
N ALA A 70 5.82 -13.80 6.23
CA ALA A 70 6.87 -12.89 6.67
C ALA A 70 6.77 -11.53 5.97
N VAL A 71 6.58 -11.48 4.65
CA VAL A 71 6.51 -10.22 3.90
C VAL A 71 5.25 -9.44 4.24
N PHE A 72 4.07 -10.07 4.21
CA PHE A 72 2.82 -9.39 4.55
C PHE A 72 2.78 -8.99 6.02
N GLY A 73 3.23 -9.88 6.90
CA GLY A 73 3.30 -9.65 8.34
C GLY A 73 4.26 -8.52 8.69
N ALA A 74 5.50 -8.56 8.19
CA ALA A 74 6.49 -7.52 8.49
C ALA A 74 6.07 -6.15 7.95
N VAL A 75 5.61 -6.07 6.70
CA VAL A 75 5.18 -4.78 6.12
C VAL A 75 3.92 -4.26 6.80
N GLY A 76 2.96 -5.14 7.10
CA GLY A 76 1.74 -4.76 7.82
C GLY A 76 2.01 -4.28 9.25
N LEU A 77 2.88 -4.97 9.99
CA LEU A 77 3.31 -4.55 11.33
C LEU A 77 4.09 -3.24 11.30
N LEU A 78 4.99 -3.06 10.34
CA LEU A 78 5.75 -1.82 10.20
C LEU A 78 4.84 -0.63 9.84
N GLN A 79 3.86 -0.82 8.94
CA GLN A 79 2.89 0.23 8.58
C GLN A 79 2.06 0.63 9.80
N THR A 80 1.52 -0.36 10.52
CA THR A 80 0.71 -0.08 11.71
C THR A 80 1.53 0.52 12.86
N ALA A 81 2.79 0.12 13.03
CA ALA A 81 3.68 0.70 14.03
C ALA A 81 4.05 2.16 13.71
N LEU A 82 4.29 2.49 12.45
CA LEU A 82 4.65 3.84 12.01
C LEU A 82 3.53 4.86 12.21
N LEU A 83 2.26 4.42 12.27
CA LEU A 83 1.12 5.29 12.63
C LEU A 83 1.27 5.95 14.00
N MET A 84 2.01 5.34 14.93
CA MET A 84 2.25 5.89 16.27
C MET A 84 3.25 7.05 16.27
N PHE A 85 4.04 7.20 15.21
CA PHE A 85 5.10 8.21 15.13
C PHE A 85 4.69 9.38 14.22
N ARG A 86 5.02 10.60 14.63
CA ARG A 86 4.62 11.83 13.91
C ARG A 86 5.79 12.69 13.41
N GLY A 87 7.03 12.27 13.63
CA GLY A 87 8.22 13.01 13.23
C GLY A 87 8.45 13.01 11.72
N PHE A 88 9.22 13.98 11.21
CA PHE A 88 9.56 14.09 9.79
C PHE A 88 10.16 12.78 9.23
N ARG A 89 11.15 12.20 9.92
CA ARG A 89 11.78 10.93 9.53
C ARG A 89 10.79 9.77 9.48
N ALA A 90 9.84 9.72 10.42
CA ALA A 90 8.81 8.69 10.46
C ALA A 90 7.82 8.83 9.29
N ASN A 91 7.42 10.06 8.94
CA ASN A 91 6.54 10.30 7.79
C ASN A 91 7.24 9.96 6.46
N VAL A 92 8.54 10.23 6.34
CA VAL A 92 9.34 9.80 5.18
C VAL A 92 9.41 8.27 5.10
N ALA A 93 9.67 7.58 6.22
CA ALA A 93 9.70 6.12 6.27
C ALA A 93 8.33 5.51 5.91
N SER A 94 7.24 6.05 6.47
CA SER A 94 5.86 5.64 6.16
C SER A 94 5.55 5.82 4.66
N ALA A 95 5.97 6.92 4.05
CA ALA A 95 5.75 7.16 2.62
C ALA A 95 6.51 6.17 1.71
N TYR A 96 7.76 5.81 2.07
CA TYR A 96 8.49 4.73 1.38
C TYR A 96 7.80 3.38 1.59
N LEU A 97 7.33 3.11 2.80
CA LEU A 97 6.65 1.86 3.12
C LEU A 97 5.31 1.72 2.40
N LEU A 98 4.55 2.82 2.23
CA LEU A 98 3.37 2.90 1.37
C LEU A 98 3.71 2.61 -0.10
N THR A 99 4.84 3.10 -0.59
CA THR A 99 5.28 2.81 -1.96
C THR A 99 5.61 1.32 -2.13
N LEU A 100 6.30 0.72 -1.15
CA LEU A 100 6.55 -0.72 -1.11
C LEU A 100 5.25 -1.53 -1.02
N ALA A 101 4.33 -1.12 -0.15
CA ALA A 101 3.01 -1.75 -0.03
C ALA A 101 2.23 -1.65 -1.34
N GLY A 102 2.34 -0.55 -2.08
CA GLY A 102 1.75 -0.41 -3.41
C GLY A 102 2.26 -1.48 -4.40
N PHE A 103 3.57 -1.75 -4.39
CA PHE A 103 4.15 -2.83 -5.20
C PHE A 103 3.66 -4.21 -4.76
N ILE A 104 3.59 -4.46 -3.45
CA ILE A 104 3.07 -5.72 -2.90
C ILE A 104 1.61 -5.93 -3.32
N TRP A 105 0.75 -4.92 -3.17
CA TRP A 105 -0.65 -4.96 -3.60
C TRP A 105 -0.78 -5.16 -5.12
N PHE A 106 0.14 -4.64 -5.91
CA PHE A 106 0.18 -4.90 -7.36
C PHE A 106 0.46 -6.38 -7.65
N LEU A 107 1.44 -6.99 -6.98
CA LEU A 107 1.71 -8.43 -7.13
C LEU A 107 0.51 -9.28 -6.69
N VAL A 108 -0.13 -8.91 -5.58
CA VAL A 108 -1.38 -9.54 -5.11
C VAL A 108 -2.48 -9.41 -6.17
N SER A 109 -2.63 -8.24 -6.80
CA SER A 109 -3.58 -8.04 -7.90
C SER A 109 -3.31 -8.98 -9.07
N VAL A 110 -2.04 -9.12 -9.49
CA VAL A 110 -1.67 -10.02 -10.59
C VAL A 110 -2.02 -11.47 -10.25
N ALA A 111 -1.79 -11.90 -9.01
CA ALA A 111 -2.15 -13.24 -8.56
C ALA A 111 -3.67 -13.50 -8.65
N PHE A 112 -4.49 -12.54 -8.19
CA PHE A 112 -5.95 -12.65 -8.25
C PHE A 112 -6.51 -12.57 -9.67
N TRP A 113 -5.97 -11.69 -10.51
CA TRP A 113 -6.37 -11.62 -11.91
C TRP A 113 -5.99 -12.91 -12.67
N GLY A 114 -4.86 -13.53 -12.32
CA GLY A 114 -4.44 -14.82 -12.88
C GLY A 114 -5.31 -16.02 -12.47
N ALA A 115 -6.22 -15.85 -11.52
CA ALA A 115 -7.19 -16.87 -11.09
C ALA A 115 -8.57 -16.73 -11.76
N TYR A 116 -8.76 -15.70 -12.60
CA TYR A 116 -9.96 -15.52 -13.41
C TYR A 116 -10.10 -16.63 -14.47
N PRO A 117 -11.31 -17.16 -14.76
CA PRO A 117 -12.65 -16.85 -14.22
C PRO A 117 -13.10 -17.74 -13.03
N PRO A 118 -14.10 -17.35 -12.19
CA PRO A 118 -15.05 -16.21 -12.27
C PRO A 118 -14.56 -14.90 -11.61
N ALA A 119 -15.29 -13.80 -11.83
CA ALA A 119 -14.98 -12.50 -11.22
C ALA A 119 -15.22 -12.49 -9.70
N HIS A 120 -14.31 -11.92 -8.92
CA HIS A 120 -14.39 -11.82 -7.46
C HIS A 120 -13.77 -10.53 -6.93
N THR A 121 -14.06 -10.18 -5.68
CA THR A 121 -13.64 -8.91 -5.03
C THR A 121 -12.12 -8.73 -4.97
N GLY A 122 -11.37 -9.83 -4.88
CA GLY A 122 -9.90 -9.84 -4.98
C GLY A 122 -9.34 -9.29 -6.30
N MET A 123 -10.16 -9.12 -7.35
CA MET A 123 -9.75 -8.48 -8.60
C MET A 123 -9.85 -6.95 -8.56
N VAL A 124 -10.50 -6.36 -7.56
CA VAL A 124 -10.79 -4.92 -7.49
C VAL A 124 -10.03 -4.26 -6.35
N ILE A 125 -10.03 -4.87 -5.16
CA ILE A 125 -9.43 -4.25 -3.96
C ILE A 125 -7.90 -4.13 -4.07
N PRO A 126 -7.14 -5.19 -4.41
CA PRO A 126 -5.68 -5.11 -4.56
C PRO A 126 -5.20 -4.09 -5.59
N PRO A 127 -5.76 -3.99 -6.82
CA PRO A 127 -5.28 -2.97 -7.77
C PRO A 127 -5.62 -1.55 -7.33
N LEU A 128 -6.75 -1.32 -6.66
CA LEU A 128 -7.06 -0.01 -6.08
C LEU A 128 -6.07 0.36 -4.97
N LEU A 129 -5.77 -0.55 -4.05
CA LEU A 129 -4.78 -0.33 -3.00
C LEU A 129 -3.38 -0.14 -3.59
N ALA A 130 -3.01 -0.92 -4.60
CA ALA A 130 -1.73 -0.77 -5.30
C ALA A 130 -1.56 0.65 -5.85
N PHE A 131 -2.57 1.13 -6.58
CA PHE A 131 -2.57 2.46 -7.16
C PHE A 131 -2.53 3.56 -6.10
N LEU A 132 -3.42 3.49 -5.11
CA LEU A 132 -3.52 4.50 -4.05
C LEU A 132 -2.25 4.56 -3.20
N CYS A 133 -1.70 3.41 -2.79
CA CYS A 133 -0.50 3.35 -1.95
C CYS A 133 0.74 3.86 -2.69
N ALA A 134 0.90 3.51 -3.97
CA ALA A 134 2.01 4.02 -4.78
C ALA A 134 1.91 5.53 -5.01
N LEU A 135 0.71 6.03 -5.33
CA LEU A 135 0.48 7.45 -5.59
C LEU A 135 0.63 8.29 -4.32
N ALA A 136 0.02 7.84 -3.21
CA ALA A 136 0.09 8.49 -1.93
C ALA A 136 1.52 8.51 -1.39
N GLY A 137 2.25 7.38 -1.45
CA GLY A 137 3.65 7.31 -1.00
C GLY A 137 4.55 8.28 -1.76
N ASN A 138 4.51 8.23 -3.10
CA ASN A 138 5.33 9.10 -3.94
C ASN A 138 5.02 10.59 -3.75
N ASN A 139 3.73 10.94 -3.71
CA ASN A 139 3.33 12.34 -3.59
C ASN A 139 3.61 12.90 -2.17
N THR A 140 3.54 12.05 -1.13
CA THR A 140 3.91 12.45 0.24
C THR A 140 5.40 12.74 0.34
N LEU A 141 6.26 11.92 -0.28
CA LEU A 141 7.70 12.19 -0.33
C LEU A 141 7.99 13.54 -1.01
N LYS A 142 7.37 13.79 -2.17
CA LYS A 142 7.49 15.08 -2.87
C LYS A 142 7.05 16.26 -2.00
N PHE A 143 5.93 16.12 -1.30
CA PHE A 143 5.41 17.16 -0.40
C PHE A 143 6.37 17.44 0.76
N LEU A 144 6.84 16.39 1.45
CA LEU A 144 7.76 16.49 2.58
C LEU A 144 9.10 17.13 2.19
N PHE A 145 9.68 16.72 1.05
CA PHE A 145 10.95 17.29 0.58
C PHE A 145 10.82 18.69 -0.01
N THR A 146 9.65 19.07 -0.54
CA THR A 146 9.40 20.46 -0.95
C THR A 146 9.34 21.35 0.28
N LYS A 147 8.54 20.98 1.28
CA LYS A 147 8.40 21.76 2.51
C LYS A 147 9.70 21.86 3.30
N GLY A 148 10.48 20.77 3.37
CA GLY A 148 11.77 20.77 4.06
C GLY A 148 12.84 21.67 3.43
N LYS A 149 12.69 22.07 2.16
CA LYS A 149 13.57 23.07 1.52
C LYS A 149 13.22 24.50 1.94
N ASP A 150 11.94 24.77 2.17
CA ASP A 150 11.45 26.10 2.54
C ASP A 150 11.78 26.47 4.00
N GLU A 151 12.06 25.48 4.86
CA GLU A 151 12.46 25.69 6.26
C GLU A 151 13.98 25.90 6.44
N VAL A 152 14.78 25.74 5.38
CA VAL A 152 16.25 25.89 5.39
C VAL A 152 16.71 27.13 4.60
N ALA A 153 15.80 27.80 3.89
CA ALA A 153 16.03 29.05 3.16
C ALA A 153 15.59 30.27 3.98
#